data_AF-A0A560DP76-F1
#
_entry.id   AF-A0A560DP76-F1
#
_cell.length_a   1.000
_cell.length_b   1.000
_cell.length_c   1.000
_cell.angle_alpha   90.00
_cell.angle_beta   90.00
_cell.angle_gamma   90.00
#
_symmetry.space_group_name_H-M   'P 1'
#
loop_
_entity.id
_entity.type
_entity.pdbx_description
1 polymer ?
#
loop_
_entity_poly.entity_id
_entity_poly.type
_entity_poly.pdbx_seq_one_letter_code
_entity_poly.pdbx_strand_id
1 'polypeptide(L)'
;MELFVIVEDRPIDAMSTPSGGFPADRRQAGIELYNLLTGCDPADADVSDDREFDRHVLASVLCAAVMDGGPLPERAGLTAEDLNQLLAQCFSSAPVRTVVSMENAGSASDEEIMVRDLLLAQRSTEGEISRWLAAMIARRAMEPNHLWEDLGLRERPELSRLLARHFAPLAAQNTNNMRWKRFFYRRLCEEDGLVMCTTPVCTQCNDFNHCFGEEVGESRMAQRRNDYLRGVEVTSEPPAIRKAE
;
A
#
# COMPACT_ATOMS: atom_id res chain seq x y z
N MET A 1 -32.46 -12.14 42.04
CA MET A 1 -31.07 -12.14 42.54
C MET A 1 -30.19 -12.29 41.31
N GLU A 2 -30.10 -11.21 40.53
CA GLU A 2 -29.26 -11.11 39.34
C GLU A 2 -27.88 -10.64 39.80
N LEU A 3 -26.84 -11.40 39.45
CA LEU A 3 -25.46 -10.96 39.56
C LEU A 3 -25.06 -10.38 38.20
N PHE A 4 -25.08 -9.05 38.10
CA PHE A 4 -24.38 -8.30 37.07
C PHE A 4 -22.87 -8.45 37.30
N VAL A 5 -22.17 -9.05 36.35
CA VAL A 5 -20.71 -9.01 36.28
C VAL A 5 -20.34 -7.64 35.74
N ILE A 6 -19.77 -6.79 36.60
CA ILE A 6 -19.18 -5.51 36.22
C ILE A 6 -17.86 -5.85 35.51
N VAL A 7 -17.85 -5.77 34.18
CA VAL A 7 -16.62 -5.69 33.40
C VAL A 7 -16.23 -4.22 33.39
N GLU A 8 -15.10 -3.89 34.01
CA GLU A 8 -14.54 -2.55 34.02
C GLU A 8 -14.27 -2.09 32.59
N ASP A 9 -15.14 -1.21 32.10
CA ASP A 9 -15.00 -0.46 30.86
C ASP A 9 -13.88 0.58 31.07
N ARG A 10 -12.66 0.24 30.66
CA ARG A 10 -11.59 1.23 30.53
C ARG A 10 -11.68 1.84 29.13
N PRO A 11 -12.15 3.09 28.99
CA PRO A 11 -12.08 3.77 27.71
C PRO A 11 -10.61 3.93 27.32
N ILE A 12 -10.27 3.43 26.14
CA ILE A 12 -8.94 3.62 25.55
C ILE A 12 -8.85 5.11 25.22
N ASP A 13 -8.07 5.85 26.01
CA ASP A 13 -7.72 7.23 25.71
C ASP A 13 -7.20 7.30 24.27
N ALA A 14 -7.74 8.28 23.54
CA ALA A 14 -7.43 8.54 22.14
C ALA A 14 -5.95 8.29 21.85
N MET A 15 -5.66 7.25 21.04
CA MET A 15 -4.39 7.15 20.34
C MET A 15 -4.34 8.31 19.34
N SER A 16 -4.03 9.50 19.85
CA SER A 16 -3.23 10.46 19.11
C SER A 16 -1.99 9.67 18.73
N THR A 17 -1.91 9.16 17.50
CA THR A 17 -0.64 8.66 16.97
C THR A 17 0.34 9.80 17.18
N PRO A 18 1.31 9.68 18.10
CA PRO A 18 2.25 10.75 18.31
C PRO A 18 3.01 10.86 17.00
N SER A 19 2.98 12.03 16.37
CA SER A 19 3.75 12.34 15.16
C SER A 19 5.27 12.13 15.35
N GLY A 20 5.72 11.69 16.54
CA GLY A 20 7.09 11.34 16.91
C GLY A 20 7.26 10.04 17.73
N GLY A 21 6.37 9.04 17.65
CA GLY A 21 6.59 7.73 18.31
C GLY A 21 7.80 6.97 17.73
N PHE A 22 8.55 6.22 18.55
CA PHE A 22 9.72 5.46 18.11
C PHE A 22 9.33 4.35 17.12
N PRO A 23 10.22 3.92 16.19
CA PRO A 23 9.90 2.87 15.22
C PRO A 23 9.39 1.55 15.83
N ALA A 24 9.88 1.19 17.03
CA ALA A 24 9.42 0.00 17.75
C ALA A 24 7.96 0.12 18.21
N ASP A 25 7.55 1.31 18.67
CA ASP A 25 6.17 1.58 19.11
C ASP A 25 5.19 1.48 17.93
N ARG A 26 5.61 1.92 16.75
CA ARG A 26 4.79 1.87 15.52
C ARG A 26 4.61 0.45 15.02
N ARG A 27 5.67 -0.37 15.07
CA ARG A 27 5.59 -1.79 14.70
C ARG A 27 4.63 -2.54 15.63
N GLN A 28 4.71 -2.27 16.93
CA GLN A 28 3.80 -2.86 17.91
C GLN A 28 2.35 -2.44 17.64
N ALA A 29 2.10 -1.16 17.37
CA ALA A 29 0.77 -0.65 17.02
C ALA A 29 0.18 -1.33 15.77
N GLY A 30 1.00 -1.62 14.76
CA GLY A 30 0.55 -2.36 13.58
C GLY A 30 0.16 -3.81 13.90
N ILE A 31 0.91 -4.52 14.75
CA ILE A 31 0.55 -5.87 15.19
C ILE A 31 -0.76 -5.86 15.99
N GLU A 32 -0.92 -4.88 16.88
CA GLU A 32 -2.15 -4.71 17.66
C GLU A 32 -3.36 -4.43 16.78
N LEU A 33 -3.21 -3.59 15.75
CA LEU A 33 -4.27 -3.35 14.78
C LEU A 33 -4.62 -4.63 13.99
N TYR A 34 -3.62 -5.39 13.55
CA TYR A 34 -3.86 -6.64 12.83
C TYR A 34 -4.66 -7.62 13.69
N ASN A 35 -4.25 -7.80 14.96
CA ASN A 35 -4.94 -8.63 15.93
C ASN A 35 -6.37 -8.15 16.18
N LEU A 36 -6.58 -6.85 16.28
CA LEU A 36 -7.91 -6.25 16.47
C LEU A 36 -8.84 -6.53 15.28
N LEU A 37 -8.33 -6.44 14.05
CA LEU A 37 -9.11 -6.64 12.83
C LEU A 37 -9.41 -8.12 12.56
N THR A 38 -8.43 -8.99 12.78
CA THR A 38 -8.49 -10.40 12.34
C THR A 38 -8.71 -11.39 13.47
N GLY A 39 -8.36 -11.03 14.71
CA GLY A 39 -8.42 -11.91 15.89
C GLY A 39 -7.21 -12.85 16.05
N CYS A 40 -6.17 -12.73 15.22
CA CYS A 40 -4.98 -13.59 15.25
C CYS A 40 -3.71 -12.81 14.89
N ASP A 41 -2.54 -13.35 15.24
CA ASP A 41 -1.24 -12.78 14.85
C ASP A 41 -1.07 -12.86 13.31
N PRO A 42 -0.47 -11.84 12.65
CA PRO A 42 -0.25 -11.87 11.21
C PRO A 42 0.57 -13.07 10.72
N ALA A 43 1.48 -13.59 11.54
CA ALA A 43 2.25 -14.78 11.19
C ALA A 43 1.36 -16.04 11.11
N ASP A 44 0.34 -16.12 11.96
CA ASP A 44 -0.52 -17.30 12.16
C ASP A 44 -1.81 -17.26 11.33
N ALA A 45 -2.04 -16.19 10.57
CA ALA A 45 -3.25 -16.03 9.78
C ALA A 45 -3.44 -17.16 8.75
N ASP A 46 -4.57 -17.87 8.87
CA ASP A 46 -5.00 -18.84 7.87
C ASP A 46 -5.52 -18.11 6.63
N VAL A 47 -4.75 -18.22 5.56
CA VAL A 47 -5.07 -17.59 4.28
C VAL A 47 -5.58 -18.61 3.27
N SER A 48 -5.91 -19.84 3.64
CA SER A 48 -6.33 -20.86 2.68
C SER A 48 -7.62 -20.48 1.96
N ASP A 49 -8.63 -19.99 2.70
CA ASP A 49 -9.87 -19.47 2.15
C ASP A 49 -9.69 -18.09 1.49
N ASP A 50 -10.43 -17.86 0.43
CA ASP A 50 -10.33 -16.64 -0.37
C ASP A 50 -10.85 -15.39 0.34
N ARG A 51 -11.90 -15.52 1.16
CA ARG A 51 -12.42 -14.39 1.94
C ARG A 51 -11.50 -14.05 3.11
N GLU A 52 -10.96 -15.06 3.78
CA GLU A 52 -9.97 -14.84 4.84
C GLU A 52 -8.65 -14.30 4.29
N PHE A 53 -8.24 -14.73 3.09
CA PHE A 53 -7.11 -14.12 2.39
C PHE A 53 -7.36 -12.65 2.06
N ASP A 54 -8.54 -12.30 1.53
CA ASP A 54 -8.90 -10.90 1.26
C ASP A 54 -8.87 -10.06 2.56
N ARG A 55 -9.40 -10.60 3.66
CA ARG A 55 -9.32 -9.96 5.00
C ARG A 55 -7.87 -9.79 5.47
N HIS A 56 -7.04 -10.81 5.33
CA HIS A 56 -5.62 -10.76 5.67
C HIS A 56 -4.91 -9.64 4.91
N VAL A 57 -5.05 -9.59 3.58
CA VAL A 57 -4.42 -8.57 2.74
C VAL A 57 -4.85 -7.17 3.16
N LEU A 58 -6.16 -6.93 3.30
CA LEU A 58 -6.68 -5.61 3.70
C LEU A 58 -6.12 -5.19 5.07
N ALA A 59 -6.08 -6.11 6.04
CA ALA A 59 -5.52 -5.84 7.35
C ALA A 59 -4.01 -5.53 7.28
N SER A 60 -3.24 -6.33 6.53
CA SER A 60 -1.79 -6.14 6.35
C SER A 60 -1.45 -4.76 5.80
N VAL A 61 -2.18 -4.28 4.79
CA VAL A 61 -1.94 -2.94 4.23
C VAL A 61 -2.28 -1.84 5.22
N LEU A 62 -3.39 -1.96 5.97
CA LEU A 62 -3.74 -0.99 7.01
C LEU A 62 -2.69 -0.95 8.12
N CYS A 63 -2.12 -2.10 8.49
CA CYS A 63 -1.07 -2.18 9.50
C CYS A 63 0.23 -1.54 8.99
N ALA A 64 0.62 -1.81 7.74
CA ALA A 64 1.77 -1.14 7.11
C ALA A 64 1.58 0.39 7.08
N ALA A 65 0.36 0.84 6.75
CA ALA A 65 0.01 2.26 6.75
C ALA A 65 0.10 2.91 8.14
N VAL A 66 -0.30 2.20 9.21
CA VAL A 66 -0.11 2.66 10.60
C VAL A 66 1.37 2.73 10.98
N MET A 67 2.17 1.73 10.57
CA MET A 67 3.60 1.69 10.90
C MET A 67 4.37 2.87 10.30
N ASP A 68 3.95 3.35 9.12
CA ASP A 68 4.54 4.54 8.49
C ASP A 68 4.24 5.84 9.25
N GLY A 69 3.13 5.87 9.99
CA GLY A 69 2.63 7.02 10.74
C GLY A 69 2.00 8.11 9.87
N GLY A 70 1.28 9.04 10.49
CA GLY A 70 0.45 10.03 9.79
C GLY A 70 -0.98 9.54 9.55
N PRO A 71 -1.78 10.24 8.72
CA PRO A 71 -3.18 9.88 8.51
C PRO A 71 -3.34 8.51 7.83
N LEU A 72 -4.01 7.58 8.50
CA LEU A 72 -4.23 6.21 8.02
C LEU A 72 -4.87 6.15 6.62
N PRO A 73 -5.95 6.91 6.30
CA PRO A 73 -6.54 6.87 4.96
C PRO A 73 -5.52 7.22 3.88
N GLU A 74 -4.73 8.28 4.08
CA GLU A 74 -3.71 8.70 3.12
C GLU A 74 -2.60 7.65 2.95
N ARG A 75 -2.10 7.08 4.06
CA ARG A 75 -1.06 6.03 4.01
C ARG A 75 -1.54 4.73 3.39
N ALA A 76 -2.84 4.46 3.47
CA ALA A 76 -3.49 3.32 2.83
C ALA A 76 -3.97 3.62 1.40
N GLY A 77 -3.92 4.87 0.91
CA GLY A 77 -4.43 5.23 -0.41
C GLY A 77 -5.95 5.29 -0.50
N LEU A 78 -6.64 5.47 0.62
CA LEU A 78 -8.10 5.47 0.72
C LEU A 78 -8.61 6.85 1.12
N THR A 79 -9.85 7.15 0.74
CA THR A 79 -10.60 8.22 1.37
C THR A 79 -11.03 7.81 2.77
N ALA A 80 -11.35 8.76 3.65
CA ALA A 80 -11.90 8.44 4.96
C ALA A 80 -13.22 7.65 4.86
N GLU A 81 -14.03 7.95 3.84
CA GLU A 81 -15.28 7.24 3.56
C GLU A 81 -15.01 5.79 3.12
N ASP A 82 -14.09 5.57 2.18
CA ASP A 82 -13.71 4.24 1.73
C ASP A 82 -13.14 3.39 2.87
N LEU A 83 -12.32 3.99 3.73
CA LEU A 83 -11.80 3.30 4.91
C LEU A 83 -12.93 2.86 5.85
N ASN A 84 -13.90 3.73 6.12
CA ASN A 84 -15.04 3.40 6.97
C ASN A 84 -15.91 2.29 6.38
N GLN A 85 -16.18 2.33 5.07
CA GLN A 85 -16.94 1.30 4.37
C GLN A 85 -16.21 -0.04 4.37
N LEU A 86 -14.90 -0.02 4.12
CA LEU A 86 -14.03 -1.20 4.17
C LEU A 86 -14.07 -1.84 5.56
N LEU A 87 -13.89 -1.04 6.62
CA LEU A 87 -13.94 -1.53 8.00
C LEU A 87 -15.31 -2.14 8.34
N ALA A 88 -16.39 -1.46 7.96
CA ALA A 88 -17.75 -1.95 8.21
C ALA A 88 -18.07 -3.25 7.46
N GLN A 89 -17.59 -3.38 6.22
CA GLN A 89 -17.88 -4.53 5.36
C GLN A 89 -16.99 -5.74 5.65
N CYS A 90 -15.69 -5.51 5.87
CA CYS A 90 -14.71 -6.58 5.99
C CYS A 90 -14.37 -6.95 7.44
N PHE A 91 -14.61 -6.06 8.41
CA PHE A 91 -14.16 -6.20 9.81
C PHE A 91 -15.28 -5.91 10.84
N SER A 92 -16.51 -6.33 10.53
CA SER A 92 -17.72 -6.05 11.31
C SER A 92 -17.72 -6.54 12.78
N SER A 93 -16.85 -7.48 13.14
CA SER A 93 -16.73 -8.03 14.50
C SER A 93 -15.76 -7.25 15.39
N ALA A 94 -14.93 -6.38 14.82
CA ALA A 94 -13.97 -5.61 15.58
C ALA A 94 -14.65 -4.33 16.12
N PRO A 95 -14.42 -3.92 17.38
CA PRO A 95 -14.92 -2.66 17.93
C PRO A 95 -14.15 -1.47 17.33
N VAL A 96 -13.98 -1.43 16.00
CA VAL A 96 -13.33 -0.35 15.27
C VAL A 96 -14.38 0.74 15.04
N ARG A 97 -14.88 1.31 16.14
CA ARG A 97 -15.64 2.56 16.08
C ARG A 97 -14.68 3.71 16.29
N THR A 98 -14.30 4.29 15.16
CA THR A 98 -13.94 5.71 15.02
C THR A 98 -12.61 6.13 15.67
N VAL A 99 -11.50 5.76 15.02
CA VAL A 99 -10.22 6.48 15.18
C VAL A 99 -9.70 6.82 13.79
N VAL A 100 -10.38 7.71 13.09
CA VAL A 100 -9.86 8.25 11.83
C VAL A 100 -10.01 9.75 11.89
N SER A 101 -8.89 10.44 12.14
CA SER A 101 -8.84 11.90 12.02
C SER A 101 -9.21 12.25 10.58
N MET A 102 -10.19 13.13 10.40
CA MET A 102 -10.66 13.63 9.10
C MET A 102 -9.68 14.66 8.52
N GLU A 103 -8.39 14.37 8.59
CA GLU A 103 -7.37 15.25 8.03
C GLU A 103 -7.23 14.93 6.55
N ASN A 104 -7.31 16.00 5.75
CA ASN A 104 -7.40 15.95 4.30
C ASN A 104 -6.29 15.06 3.73
N ALA A 105 -6.67 14.07 2.92
CA ALA A 105 -5.71 13.26 2.19
C ALA A 105 -4.82 14.19 1.35
N GLY A 106 -3.50 14.06 1.50
CA GLY A 106 -2.57 14.62 0.52
C GLY A 106 -2.99 14.22 -0.91
N SER A 107 -2.74 15.09 -1.89
CA SER A 107 -3.05 14.76 -3.28
C SER A 107 -2.18 13.59 -3.74
N ALA A 108 -2.82 12.52 -4.22
CA ALA A 108 -2.12 11.42 -4.89
C ALA A 108 -1.25 11.97 -6.03
N SER A 109 -0.05 11.42 -6.21
CA SER A 109 0.81 11.80 -7.34
C SER A 109 0.23 11.31 -8.65
N ASP A 110 0.63 11.92 -9.77
CA ASP A 110 0.23 11.45 -11.10
C ASP A 110 0.61 9.97 -11.32
N GLU A 111 1.78 9.54 -10.84
CA GLU A 111 2.23 8.15 -10.94
C GLU A 111 1.33 7.19 -10.14
N GLU A 112 0.89 7.60 -8.94
CA GLU A 112 -0.08 6.82 -8.15
C GLU A 112 -1.43 6.71 -8.88
N ILE A 113 -1.92 7.81 -9.45
CA ILE A 113 -3.17 7.85 -10.22
C ILE A 113 -3.07 6.90 -11.43
N MET A 114 -1.98 6.96 -12.20
CA MET A 114 -1.77 6.08 -13.35
C MET A 114 -1.77 4.60 -12.97
N VAL A 115 -1.07 4.22 -11.89
CA VAL A 115 -1.05 2.82 -11.43
C VAL A 115 -2.43 2.38 -10.94
N ARG A 116 -3.15 3.25 -10.23
CA ARG A 116 -4.52 2.97 -9.79
C ARG A 116 -5.45 2.74 -10.98
N ASP A 117 -5.37 3.60 -11.99
CA ASP A 117 -6.25 3.52 -13.17
C ASP A 117 -5.93 2.28 -14.01
N LEU A 118 -4.65 1.91 -14.15
CA LEU A 118 -4.23 0.62 -14.73
C LEU A 118 -4.85 -0.57 -13.97
N LEU A 119 -4.77 -0.57 -12.64
CA LEU A 119 -5.33 -1.64 -11.82
C LEU A 119 -6.86 -1.70 -11.95
N LEU A 120 -7.54 -0.55 -11.93
CA LEU A 120 -9.00 -0.46 -12.09
C LEU A 120 -9.45 -0.98 -13.47
N ALA A 121 -8.71 -0.67 -14.53
CA ALA A 121 -8.99 -1.14 -15.88
C ALA A 121 -8.78 -2.65 -16.07
N GLN A 122 -7.98 -3.27 -15.19
CA GLN A 122 -7.63 -4.69 -15.28
C GLN A 122 -8.23 -5.53 -14.14
N ARG A 123 -9.32 -5.07 -13.52
CA ARG A 123 -9.99 -5.81 -12.45
C ARG A 123 -10.67 -7.08 -12.96
N SER A 124 -10.61 -8.13 -12.16
CA SER A 124 -11.36 -9.38 -12.39
C SER A 124 -12.87 -9.19 -12.13
N THR A 125 -13.23 -8.25 -11.25
CA THR A 125 -14.62 -7.99 -10.84
C THR A 125 -14.83 -6.51 -10.56
N GLU A 126 -16.07 -6.03 -10.66
CA GLU A 126 -16.43 -4.63 -10.37
C GLU A 126 -16.65 -4.32 -8.87
N GLY A 127 -16.46 -5.28 -7.97
CA GLY A 127 -16.80 -5.15 -6.55
C GLY A 127 -15.89 -4.20 -5.75
N GLU A 128 -16.42 -3.68 -4.63
CA GLU A 128 -15.73 -2.72 -3.75
C GLU A 128 -14.35 -3.17 -3.28
N ILE A 129 -14.18 -4.46 -2.94
CA ILE A 129 -12.88 -5.01 -2.51
C ILE A 129 -11.80 -4.75 -3.56
N SER A 130 -12.07 -5.09 -4.83
CA SER A 130 -11.11 -4.88 -5.91
C SER A 130 -10.83 -3.39 -6.18
N ARG A 131 -11.80 -2.50 -5.91
CA ARG A 131 -11.65 -1.05 -6.02
C ARG A 131 -10.73 -0.51 -4.91
N TRP A 132 -10.97 -0.90 -3.66
CA TRP A 132 -10.11 -0.53 -2.53
C TRP A 132 -8.70 -1.08 -2.69
N LEU A 133 -8.57 -2.35 -3.10
CA LEU A 133 -7.27 -2.96 -3.37
C LEU A 133 -6.51 -2.24 -4.48
N ALA A 134 -7.17 -1.76 -5.54
CA ALA A 134 -6.51 -0.99 -6.59
C ALA A 134 -5.89 0.30 -6.04
N ALA A 135 -6.64 1.03 -5.20
CA ALA A 135 -6.16 2.26 -4.57
C ALA A 135 -5.03 1.99 -3.57
N MET A 136 -5.19 0.97 -2.73
CA MET A 136 -4.17 0.53 -1.77
C MET A 136 -2.87 0.10 -2.44
N ILE A 137 -2.94 -0.78 -3.45
CA ILE A 137 -1.77 -1.26 -4.19
C ILE A 137 -1.07 -0.09 -4.89
N ALA A 138 -1.82 0.83 -5.51
CA ALA A 138 -1.23 2.00 -6.15
C ALA A 138 -0.48 2.89 -5.15
N ARG A 139 -1.07 3.17 -3.98
CA ARG A 139 -0.39 3.95 -2.94
C ARG A 139 0.87 3.25 -2.45
N ARG A 140 0.79 1.96 -2.12
CA ARG A 140 1.95 1.17 -1.64
C ARG A 140 3.01 0.96 -2.72
N ALA A 141 2.62 1.02 -4.00
CA ALA A 141 3.58 0.93 -5.11
C ALA A 141 4.61 2.07 -5.11
N MET A 142 4.24 3.23 -4.54
CA MET A 142 5.13 4.38 -4.43
C MET A 142 6.16 4.25 -3.29
N GLU A 143 5.97 3.33 -2.35
CA GLU A 143 6.85 3.17 -1.18
C GLU A 143 8.19 2.49 -1.50
N PRO A 144 9.23 2.68 -0.66
CA PRO A 144 10.61 2.33 -1.01
C PRO A 144 10.88 0.86 -1.25
N ASN A 145 10.19 -0.07 -0.60
CA ASN A 145 10.61 -1.48 -0.62
C ASN A 145 9.99 -2.25 -1.79
N HIS A 146 10.07 -3.58 -1.78
CA HIS A 146 9.32 -4.39 -2.74
C HIS A 146 7.83 -4.31 -2.42
N LEU A 147 6.98 -4.47 -3.44
CA LEU A 147 5.55 -4.22 -3.28
C LEU A 147 4.90 -5.10 -2.21
N TRP A 148 5.34 -6.34 -2.06
CA TRP A 148 4.79 -7.24 -1.04
C TRP A 148 5.19 -6.79 0.37
N GLU A 149 6.42 -6.31 0.56
CA GLU A 149 6.90 -5.76 1.84
C GLU A 149 6.14 -4.47 2.18
N ASP A 150 5.99 -3.57 1.21
CA ASP A 150 5.25 -2.33 1.42
C ASP A 150 3.77 -2.58 1.68
N LEU A 151 3.18 -3.66 1.13
CA LEU A 151 1.81 -4.09 1.46
C LEU A 151 1.70 -4.79 2.83
N GLY A 152 2.81 -5.07 3.50
CA GLY A 152 2.84 -5.80 4.77
C GLY A 152 2.56 -7.30 4.63
N LEU A 153 2.72 -7.87 3.44
CA LEU A 153 2.52 -9.29 3.18
C LEU A 153 3.72 -10.11 3.69
N ARG A 154 3.50 -11.39 3.98
CA ARG A 154 4.54 -12.27 4.53
C ARG A 154 5.58 -12.63 3.49
N GLU A 155 5.13 -12.79 2.24
CA GLU A 155 5.98 -13.24 1.16
C GLU A 155 5.43 -12.86 -0.22
N ARG A 156 6.31 -12.90 -1.23
CA ARG A 156 5.96 -12.60 -2.62
C ARG A 156 4.82 -13.47 -3.20
N PRO A 157 4.70 -14.78 -2.90
CA PRO A 157 3.57 -15.58 -3.36
C PRO A 157 2.19 -15.03 -2.97
N GLU A 158 2.05 -14.41 -1.80
CA GLU A 158 0.79 -13.76 -1.40
C GLU A 158 0.44 -12.60 -2.34
N LEU A 159 1.41 -11.76 -2.70
CA LEU A 159 1.19 -10.70 -3.68
C LEU A 159 0.80 -11.27 -5.06
N SER A 160 1.46 -12.34 -5.51
CA SER A 160 1.10 -12.99 -6.77
C SER A 160 -0.32 -13.54 -6.74
N ARG A 161 -0.76 -14.13 -5.62
CA ARG A 161 -2.14 -14.59 -5.43
C ARG A 161 -3.13 -13.43 -5.43
N LEU A 162 -2.84 -12.36 -4.69
CA LEU A 162 -3.64 -11.13 -4.65
C LEU A 162 -3.91 -10.59 -6.06
N LEU A 163 -2.86 -10.46 -6.85
CA LEU A 163 -2.95 -9.96 -8.22
C LEU A 163 -3.65 -10.95 -9.16
N ALA A 164 -3.37 -12.25 -9.05
CA ALA A 164 -4.06 -13.27 -9.84
C ALA A 164 -5.57 -13.34 -9.56
N ARG A 165 -5.98 -13.04 -8.32
CA ARG A 165 -7.38 -13.08 -7.89
C ARG A 165 -8.14 -11.84 -8.35
N HIS A 166 -7.67 -10.65 -7.98
CA HIS A 166 -8.41 -9.39 -8.18
C HIS A 166 -8.07 -8.67 -9.48
N PHE A 167 -6.95 -9.01 -10.10
CA PHE A 167 -6.42 -8.35 -11.31
C PHE A 167 -5.92 -9.39 -12.32
N ALA A 168 -6.69 -10.47 -12.52
CA ALA A 168 -6.29 -11.63 -13.32
C ALA A 168 -5.84 -11.28 -14.74
N PRO A 169 -6.52 -10.37 -15.49
CA PRO A 169 -6.06 -9.93 -16.80
C PRO A 169 -4.64 -9.36 -16.78
N LEU A 170 -4.29 -8.57 -15.76
CA LEU A 170 -2.96 -8.00 -15.59
C LEU A 170 -1.96 -9.07 -15.15
N ALA A 171 -2.34 -9.94 -14.23
CA ALA A 171 -1.45 -10.96 -13.68
C ALA A 171 -1.05 -12.01 -14.73
N ALA A 172 -1.97 -12.40 -15.62
CA ALA A 172 -1.72 -13.34 -16.70
C ALA A 172 -0.66 -12.85 -17.71
N GLN A 173 -0.42 -11.53 -17.75
CA GLN A 173 0.57 -10.93 -18.64
C GLN A 173 1.99 -10.91 -18.03
N ASN A 174 2.14 -11.07 -16.71
CA ASN A 174 3.44 -11.13 -16.04
C ASN A 174 4.04 -12.55 -16.02
N THR A 175 4.21 -13.14 -17.20
CA THR A 175 4.59 -14.56 -17.36
C THR A 175 6.02 -14.91 -16.93
N ASN A 176 6.93 -13.93 -16.95
CA ASN A 176 8.34 -14.13 -16.63
C ASN A 176 8.70 -13.75 -15.19
N ASN A 177 7.69 -13.61 -14.32
CA ASN A 177 7.88 -13.28 -12.91
C ASN A 177 8.69 -11.98 -12.72
N MET A 178 8.38 -10.96 -13.52
CA MET A 178 8.97 -9.62 -13.37
C MET A 178 8.53 -9.03 -12.03
N ARG A 179 9.38 -8.20 -11.41
CA ARG A 179 9.00 -7.45 -10.21
C ARG A 179 7.76 -6.60 -10.49
N TRP A 180 6.75 -6.66 -9.64
CA TRP A 180 5.43 -6.09 -9.92
C TRP A 180 5.41 -4.59 -10.20
N LYS A 181 6.16 -3.79 -9.42
CA LYS A 181 6.35 -2.36 -9.66
C LYS A 181 6.92 -2.09 -11.07
N ARG A 182 7.91 -2.87 -11.51
CA ARG A 182 8.46 -2.75 -12.87
C ARG A 182 7.47 -3.15 -13.95
N PHE A 183 6.70 -4.20 -13.67
CA PHE A 183 5.67 -4.67 -14.57
C PHE A 183 4.57 -3.61 -14.78
N PHE A 184 4.08 -2.96 -13.72
CA PHE A 184 3.11 -1.86 -13.84
C PHE A 184 3.66 -0.71 -14.71
N TYR A 185 4.90 -0.29 -14.48
CA TYR A 185 5.51 0.78 -15.28
C TYR A 185 5.67 0.39 -16.76
N ARG A 186 6.05 -0.87 -17.02
CA ARG A 186 6.11 -1.39 -18.39
C ARG A 186 4.74 -1.31 -19.06
N ARG A 187 3.69 -1.75 -18.37
CA ARG A 187 2.31 -1.74 -18.89
C ARG A 187 1.83 -0.32 -19.19
N LEU A 188 2.09 0.63 -18.30
CA LEU A 188 1.80 2.04 -18.54
C LEU A 188 2.54 2.58 -19.78
N CYS A 189 3.83 2.31 -19.91
CA CYS A 189 4.58 2.71 -21.11
C CYS A 189 4.01 2.07 -22.39
N GLU A 190 3.66 0.78 -22.36
CA GLU A 190 3.10 0.08 -23.51
C GLU A 190 1.74 0.65 -23.94
N GLU A 191 0.88 1.05 -23.00
CA GLU A 191 -0.41 1.69 -23.28
C GLU A 191 -0.25 3.07 -23.95
N ASP A 192 0.81 3.79 -23.61
CA ASP A 192 1.19 5.07 -24.26
C ASP A 192 1.96 4.88 -25.58
N GLY A 193 2.13 3.65 -26.06
CA GLY A 193 2.91 3.33 -27.26
C GLY A 193 4.42 3.54 -27.09
N LEU A 194 4.89 3.69 -25.85
CA LEU A 194 6.30 3.87 -25.51
C LEU A 194 6.97 2.51 -25.29
N VAL A 195 8.22 2.42 -25.73
CA VAL A 195 9.04 1.22 -25.52
C VAL A 195 9.92 1.41 -24.29
N MET A 196 9.63 0.67 -23.21
CA MET A 196 10.41 0.74 -21.97
C MET A 196 11.85 0.24 -22.14
N CYS A 197 12.07 -0.77 -22.99
CA CYS A 197 13.36 -1.39 -23.21
C CYS A 197 13.52 -1.75 -24.69
N THR A 198 14.63 -1.32 -25.29
CA THR A 198 14.95 -1.56 -26.70
C THR A 198 15.69 -2.88 -26.93
N THR A 199 16.09 -3.59 -25.86
CA THR A 199 16.79 -4.87 -25.99
C THR A 199 15.81 -5.97 -26.40
N PRO A 200 16.06 -6.69 -27.51
CA PRO A 200 15.11 -7.70 -28.02
C PRO A 200 15.04 -8.95 -27.13
N VAL A 201 16.05 -9.21 -26.31
CA VAL A 201 16.12 -10.33 -25.38
C VAL A 201 16.39 -9.80 -23.97
N CYS A 202 15.44 -10.00 -23.04
CA CYS A 202 15.54 -9.47 -21.68
C CYS A 202 16.83 -9.87 -20.96
N THR A 203 17.30 -11.11 -21.12
CA THR A 203 18.52 -11.64 -20.47
C THR A 203 19.82 -10.99 -20.95
N GLN A 204 19.79 -10.27 -22.06
CA GLN A 204 20.93 -9.50 -22.59
C GLN A 204 20.86 -8.02 -22.20
N CYS A 205 19.81 -7.60 -21.48
CA CYS A 205 19.67 -6.23 -21.01
C CYS A 205 20.55 -6.00 -19.77
N ASN A 206 21.31 -4.90 -19.74
CA ASN A 206 22.10 -4.51 -18.57
C ASN A 206 21.24 -4.29 -17.31
N ASP A 207 19.95 -3.97 -17.50
CA ASP A 207 18.97 -3.80 -16.43
C ASP A 207 18.19 -5.08 -16.08
N PHE A 208 18.62 -6.26 -16.57
CA PHE A 208 17.92 -7.52 -16.33
C PHE A 208 17.70 -7.80 -14.84
N ASN A 209 18.75 -7.67 -14.02
CA ASN A 209 18.66 -7.91 -12.58
C ASN A 209 17.71 -6.94 -11.88
N HIS A 210 17.57 -5.72 -12.39
CA HIS A 210 16.60 -4.76 -11.86
C HIS A 210 15.14 -5.11 -12.19
N CYS A 211 14.92 -5.92 -13.23
CA CYS A 211 13.60 -6.37 -13.67
C CYS A 211 13.21 -7.74 -13.11
N PHE A 212 14.18 -8.66 -13.01
CA PHE A 212 13.97 -10.08 -12.73
C PHE A 212 14.85 -10.64 -11.62
N GLY A 213 15.84 -9.88 -11.12
CA GLY A 213 16.76 -10.36 -10.09
C GLY A 213 16.09 -10.39 -8.70
N GLU A 214 16.82 -10.93 -7.73
CA GLU A 214 16.38 -11.06 -6.33
C GLU A 214 15.95 -9.70 -5.75
N GLU A 215 14.84 -9.72 -5.02
CA GLU A 215 14.21 -8.57 -4.40
C GLU A 215 15.03 -8.14 -3.15
N VAL A 216 16.23 -7.60 -3.38
CA VAL A 216 17.09 -6.96 -2.37
C VAL A 216 17.10 -5.44 -2.56
N GLY A 217 16.92 -4.67 -1.48
CA GLY A 217 16.97 -3.20 -1.49
C GLY A 217 15.71 -2.50 -2.02
N GLU A 218 15.81 -1.20 -2.32
CA GLU A 218 14.68 -0.35 -2.72
C GLU A 218 14.18 -0.58 -4.17
N SER A 219 12.90 -0.29 -4.40
CA SER A 219 12.27 -0.27 -5.72
C SER A 219 12.56 1.02 -6.50
N ARG A 220 12.69 0.91 -7.84
CA ARG A 220 13.01 2.07 -8.69
C ARG A 220 11.89 3.12 -8.75
N MET A 221 10.63 2.73 -8.58
CA MET A 221 9.51 3.70 -8.52
C MET A 221 9.75 4.68 -7.38
N ALA A 222 10.04 4.15 -6.19
CA ALA A 222 10.34 4.99 -5.05
C ALA A 222 11.66 5.76 -5.18
N GLN A 223 12.71 5.17 -5.77
CA GLN A 223 13.95 5.90 -6.06
C GLN A 223 13.67 7.15 -6.91
N ARG A 224 12.87 7.02 -7.99
CA ARG A 224 12.49 8.15 -8.84
C ARG A 224 11.67 9.20 -8.10
N ARG A 225 10.70 8.78 -7.28
CA ARG A 225 9.94 9.67 -6.40
C ARG A 225 10.87 10.46 -5.48
N ASN A 226 11.80 9.76 -4.81
CA ASN A 226 12.75 10.37 -3.88
C ASN A 226 13.71 11.34 -4.60
N ASP A 227 14.17 10.99 -5.80
CA ASP A 227 15.00 11.87 -6.64
C ASP A 227 14.24 13.14 -7.06
N TYR A 228 12.97 13.01 -7.42
CA TYR A 228 12.10 14.15 -7.74
C TYR A 228 11.92 15.06 -6.51
N LEU A 229 11.58 14.49 -5.35
CA LEU A 229 11.39 15.26 -4.11
C LEU A 229 12.67 16.00 -3.69
N ARG A 230 13.84 15.34 -3.78
CA ARG A 230 15.14 15.99 -3.55
C ARG A 230 15.41 17.12 -4.55
N GLY A 231 15.00 16.96 -5.80
CA GLY A 231 15.09 18.00 -6.82
C GLY A 231 14.21 19.22 -6.49
N VAL A 232 12.99 18.99 -6.01
CA VAL A 232 12.07 20.05 -5.57
C VAL A 232 12.65 20.82 -4.37
N GLU A 233 13.21 20.12 -3.38
CA GLU A 233 13.85 20.75 -2.22
C GLU A 233 15.04 21.65 -2.61
N VAL A 234 15.88 21.23 -3.56
CA VAL A 234 17.03 22.02 -4.05
C VAL A 234 16.61 23.25 -4.85
N THR A 235 15.47 23.21 -5.55
CA THR A 235 14.95 24.35 -6.33
C THR A 235 14.22 25.41 -5.50
N SER A 236 14.08 25.20 -4.18
CA SER A 236 13.34 26.11 -3.29
C SER A 236 14.15 27.29 -2.73
N GLU A 237 15.43 27.46 -3.11
CA GLU A 237 16.20 28.65 -2.75
C GLU A 237 15.76 29.87 -3.59
N PRO A 238 15.19 30.94 -2.99
CA PRO A 238 14.74 32.10 -3.73
C PRO A 238 15.94 32.87 -4.33
N PRO A 239 15.84 33.38 -5.57
CA PRO A 239 16.95 34.10 -6.19
C PRO A 239 17.28 35.38 -5.41
N ALA A 240 18.56 35.55 -5.09
CA ALA A 240 19.07 36.73 -4.40
C ALA A 240 18.72 38.00 -5.19
N ILE A 241 17.91 38.86 -4.58
CA ILE A 241 17.58 40.19 -5.09
C ILE A 241 18.87 41.01 -5.16
N ARG A 242 19.45 41.14 -6.35
CA ARG A 242 20.53 42.11 -6.61
C ARG A 242 19.94 43.51 -6.49
N LYS A 243 20.33 44.26 -5.47
CA LYS A 243 20.06 45.70 -5.39
C LYS A 243 20.82 46.38 -6.55
N ALA A 244 20.10 47.10 -7.40
CA ALA A 244 20.69 47.99 -8.38
C ALA A 244 21.23 49.23 -7.65
N GLU A 245 22.51 49.53 -7.87
CA GLU A 245 23.13 50.84 -7.66
C GLU A 245 23.02 51.67 -8.94
#